data_AF-A0A8S2GFJ1-F1
#
_entry.id   AF-A0A8S2GFJ1-F1
#
_cell.length_a   1.000
_cell.length_b   1.000
_cell.length_c   1.000
_cell.angle_alpha   90.00
_cell.angle_beta   90.00
_cell.angle_gamma   90.00
#
_symmetry.space_group_name_H-M   'P 1'
#
loop_
_entity.id
_entity.type
_entity.pdbx_description
1 polymer ?
#
loop_
_entity_poly.entity_id
_entity_poly.type
_entity_poly.pdbx_seq_one_letter_code
_entity_poly.pdbx_strand_id
1 'polypeptide(L)'
;MLTNILCLVFRQKRFYSGKKKHHCIGTIYICTPDRKFIFYRSGYVGSFHDGKLFLLSRITERCKIPGGTWILGDRGFANRPPVLTPFR
;
A
#
# COMPACT_ATOMS: atom_id res chain seq x y z
N MET A 1 5.84 -13.10 -12.24
CA MET A 1 4.92 -13.26 -11.10
C MET A 1 4.39 -11.88 -10.75
N LEU A 2 3.08 -11.70 -10.48
CA LEU A 2 2.49 -10.37 -10.26
C LEU A 2 2.09 -10.22 -8.79
N THR A 3 2.59 -9.20 -8.11
CA THR A 3 2.46 -9.09 -6.65
C THR A 3 1.58 -7.90 -6.31
N ASN A 4 0.46 -8.07 -5.61
CA ASN A 4 -0.51 -6.97 -5.41
C ASN A 4 -0.14 -6.08 -4.22
N ILE A 5 -0.25 -4.75 -4.37
CA ILE A 5 -0.34 -3.81 -3.25
C ILE A 5 -1.81 -3.53 -2.96
N LEU A 6 -2.19 -3.65 -1.70
CA LEU A 6 -3.46 -3.12 -1.23
C LEU A 6 -3.23 -2.28 0.02
N CYS A 7 -3.93 -1.15 0.05
CA CYS A 7 -3.94 -0.21 1.17
C CYS A 7 -5.23 -0.44 1.94
N LEU A 8 -5.13 -0.90 3.19
CA LEU A 8 -6.29 -1.03 4.07
C LEU A 8 -6.27 0.06 5.13
N VAL A 9 -7.43 0.66 5.35
CA VAL A 9 -7.65 1.62 6.42
C VAL A 9 -8.50 0.93 7.49
N PHE A 10 -7.89 0.61 8.62
CA PHE A 10 -8.60 0.04 9.77
C PHE A 10 -9.35 1.16 10.52
N ARG A 11 -10.61 0.86 10.89
CA ARG A 11 -11.56 1.80 11.48
C ARG A 11 -11.43 1.77 13.02
N GLN A 12 -10.99 2.87 13.63
CA GLN A 12 -11.01 3.05 15.09
C GLN A 12 -11.86 4.27 15.50
N LYS A 13 -12.16 4.40 16.81
CA LYS A 13 -13.13 5.32 17.48
C LYS A 13 -13.44 6.65 16.77
N ARG A 14 -14.67 7.18 16.97
CA ARG A 14 -15.16 8.46 16.41
C ARG A 14 -14.38 9.67 16.98
N PHE A 15 -13.32 10.10 16.30
CA PHE A 15 -12.64 11.38 16.49
C PHE A 15 -12.11 11.84 15.12
N TYR A 16 -12.21 13.14 14.80
CA TYR A 16 -12.19 13.62 13.40
C TYR A 16 -11.06 14.59 13.05
N SER A 17 -10.34 14.29 11.96
CA SER A 17 -9.62 15.28 11.13
C SER A 17 -9.46 14.86 9.64
N GLY A 18 -10.29 13.96 9.09
CA GLY A 18 -10.17 13.55 7.68
C GLY A 18 -11.40 12.81 7.10
N LYS A 19 -11.57 12.76 5.77
CA LYS A 19 -12.81 12.37 5.03
C LYS A 19 -13.64 11.19 5.57
N LYS A 20 -13.02 10.19 6.21
CA LYS A 20 -13.69 8.93 6.63
C LYS A 20 -14.41 8.96 7.99
N LYS A 21 -14.39 10.07 8.71
CA LYS A 21 -15.17 10.28 9.97
C LYS A 21 -14.74 9.43 11.17
N HIS A 22 -13.56 8.83 11.09
CA HIS A 22 -13.02 7.88 12.07
C HIS A 22 -11.49 7.98 12.09
N HIS A 23 -10.86 7.55 13.19
CA HIS A 23 -9.42 7.29 13.17
C HIS A 23 -9.12 6.20 12.14
N CYS A 24 -8.19 6.54 11.25
CA CYS A 24 -7.76 5.72 10.15
C CYS A 24 -6.27 5.45 10.33
N ILE A 25 -5.89 4.18 10.36
CA ILE A 25 -4.49 3.77 10.26
C ILE A 25 -4.29 3.28 8.84
N GLY A 26 -3.39 3.94 8.10
CA GLY A 26 -2.94 3.46 6.81
C GLY A 26 -2.09 2.21 7.01
N THR A 27 -2.40 1.17 6.26
CA THR A 27 -1.62 -0.06 6.18
C THR A 27 -1.34 -0.37 4.73
N ILE A 28 -0.08 -0.66 4.41
CA ILE A 28 0.34 -1.14 3.10
C ILE A 28 0.84 -2.57 3.23
N TYR A 29 0.52 -3.39 2.25
CA TYR A 29 1.02 -4.75 2.18
C TYR A 29 1.25 -5.15 0.75
N ILE A 30 2.10 -6.16 0.61
CA ILE A 30 2.44 -6.79 -0.66
C ILE A 30 2.13 -8.27 -0.49
N CYS A 31 1.35 -8.82 -1.42
CA CYS A 31 1.04 -10.25 -1.45
C CYS A 31 1.39 -10.90 -2.78
N THR A 32 1.86 -12.14 -2.71
CA THR A 32 2.06 -12.98 -3.89
C THR A 32 0.71 -13.31 -4.56
N PRO A 33 0.69 -13.81 -5.81
CA PRO A 33 -0.52 -14.32 -6.44
C PRO A 33 -1.29 -15.33 -5.57
N ASP A 34 -0.57 -16.15 -4.80
CA ASP A 34 -1.12 -17.17 -3.89
C ASP A 34 -1.64 -16.58 -2.57
N ARG A 35 -1.83 -15.26 -2.50
CA ARG A 35 -2.34 -14.51 -1.34
C ARG A 35 -1.46 -14.59 -0.09
N LYS A 36 -0.18 -14.93 -0.24
CA LYS A 36 0.79 -14.90 0.88
C LYS A 36 1.34 -13.50 1.03
N PHE A 37 1.23 -12.93 2.23
CA PHE A 37 1.84 -11.65 2.55
C PHE A 37 3.37 -11.80 2.63
N ILE A 38 4.09 -11.01 1.84
CA ILE A 38 5.57 -10.98 1.85
C ILE A 38 6.12 -9.67 2.44
N PHE A 39 5.25 -8.67 2.58
CA PHE A 39 5.57 -7.41 3.25
C PHE A 39 4.28 -6.82 3.82
N TYR A 40 4.37 -6.26 5.02
CA TYR A 40 3.32 -5.44 5.60
C TYR A 40 3.93 -4.29 6.39
N ARG A 41 3.27 -3.14 6.38
CA ARG A 41 3.61 -2.01 7.24
C ARG A 41 2.35 -1.24 7.61
N SER A 42 2.14 -1.05 8.90
CA SER A 42 1.01 -0.34 9.48
C SER A 42 1.51 0.79 10.40
N GLY A 43 0.59 1.62 10.88
CA GLY A 43 0.87 2.70 11.83
C GLY A 43 0.97 4.09 11.18
N TYR A 44 0.57 4.24 9.92
CA TYR A 44 0.48 5.55 9.28
C TYR A 44 -0.77 6.28 9.77
N VAL A 45 -0.59 7.10 10.80
CA VAL A 45 -1.68 7.88 11.40
C VAL A 45 -2.03 9.07 10.51
N GLY A 46 -3.30 9.17 10.11
CA GLY A 46 -3.81 10.32 9.35
C GLY A 46 -4.29 9.96 7.96
N SER A 47 -4.69 10.98 7.20
CA SER A 47 -5.23 10.84 5.85
C SER A 47 -4.12 11.03 4.82
N PHE A 48 -3.34 9.98 4.56
CA PHE A 48 -2.34 9.99 3.49
C PHE A 48 -2.90 9.42 2.19
N HIS A 49 -2.52 10.01 1.06
CA HIS A 49 -2.72 9.39 -0.25
C HIS A 49 -1.87 8.12 -0.38
N ASP A 50 -2.35 7.14 -1.13
CA ASP A 50 -1.69 5.84 -1.29
C ASP A 50 -0.26 5.97 -1.85
N GLY A 51 -0.03 6.89 -2.80
CA GLY A 51 1.31 7.23 -3.28
C GLY A 51 2.26 7.75 -2.19
N LYS A 52 1.75 8.48 -1.19
CA LYS A 52 2.56 8.93 -0.04
C LYS A 52 2.81 7.78 0.94
N LEU A 53 1.83 6.89 1.16
CA LEU A 53 2.02 5.67 1.94
C LEU A 53 3.10 4.77 1.30
N PHE A 54 3.10 4.65 -0.02
CA PHE A 54 4.15 3.92 -0.74
C PHE A 54 5.54 4.49 -0.46
N LEU A 55 5.72 5.81 -0.54
CA LEU A 55 7.01 6.45 -0.22
C LEU A 55 7.43 6.22 1.23
N LEU A 56 6.53 6.45 2.18
CA LEU A 56 6.79 6.26 3.62
C LEU A 56 7.06 4.80 3.99
N SER A 57 6.53 3.86 3.21
CA SER A 57 6.76 2.43 3.40
C SER A 57 8.19 2.00 3.16
N ARG A 58 8.93 2.73 2.31
CA ARG A 58 10.26 2.33 1.81
C ARG A 58 10.26 0.89 1.29
N ILE A 59 9.16 0.50 0.64
CA ILE A 59 8.95 -0.85 0.08
C ILE A 59 10.14 -1.30 -0.78
N THR A 60 10.64 -0.41 -1.64
CA THR A 60 11.74 -0.71 -2.57
C THR A 60 13.05 -1.03 -1.88
N GLU A 61 13.22 -0.60 -0.63
CA GLU A 61 14.42 -0.84 0.16
C GLU A 61 14.23 -2.02 1.13
N ARG A 62 13.00 -2.25 1.59
CA ARG A 62 12.68 -3.20 2.66
C ARG A 62 12.08 -4.52 2.18
N CYS A 63 11.48 -4.54 0.99
CA CYS A 63 10.95 -5.73 0.36
C CYS A 63 11.86 -6.14 -0.78
N LYS A 64 12.51 -7.31 -0.65
CA LYS A 64 13.27 -7.91 -1.75
C LYS A 64 12.27 -8.46 -2.77
N ILE A 65 11.99 -7.66 -3.79
CA ILE A 65 11.18 -8.09 -4.93
C ILE A 65 12.08 -8.95 -5.81
N PRO A 66 11.69 -10.19 -6.15
CA PRO A 66 12.50 -11.02 -7.04
C PRO A 66 12.72 -10.31 -8.39
N GLY A 67 13.91 -10.46 -8.97
CA GLY A 67 14.22 -9.87 -10.28
C GLY A 67 13.21 -10.30 -11.34
N GLY A 68 12.90 -9.40 -12.29
CA GLY A 68 11.89 -9.64 -13.34
C GLY A 68 10.44 -9.66 -12.84
N THR A 69 10.19 -9.29 -11.58
CA THR A 69 8.86 -9.25 -10.97
C THR A 69 8.38 -7.81 -10.83
N TRP A 70 7.10 -7.59 -11.09
CA TRP A 70 6.45 -6.30 -10.92
C TRP A 70 5.41 -6.38 -9.82
N ILE A 71 5.27 -5.26 -9.11
CA ILE A 71 4.20 -5.07 -8.15
C ILE A 71 3.00 -4.46 -8.87
N LEU A 72 1.85 -5.12 -8.83
CA LEU A 72 0.58 -4.54 -9.24
C LEU A 72 0.05 -3.60 -8.17
N GLY A 73 0.06 -2.30 -8.45
CA GLY A 73 -0.54 -1.29 -7.58
C GLY A 73 -2.03 -1.10 -7.88
N ASP A 74 -2.82 -0.77 -6.86
CA ASP A 74 -4.17 -0.22 -7.09
C ASP A 74 -4.09 1.19 -7.73
N ARG A 75 -5.22 1.74 -8.21
CA ARG A 75 -5.31 3.04 -8.90
C ARG A 75 -4.69 4.21 -8.13
N GLY A 76 -4.60 4.12 -6.80
CA GLY A 76 -3.99 5.13 -5.94
C GLY A 76 -2.47 5.22 -6.04
N PHE A 77 -1.80 4.27 -6.69
CA PHE A 77 -0.34 4.23 -6.82
C PHE A 77 0.13 4.83 -8.15
N ALA A 78 1.25 5.55 -8.10
CA ALA A 78 1.91 6.05 -9.30
C ALA A 78 2.51 4.89 -10.10
N ASN A 79 2.31 4.91 -11.42
CA ASN A 79 2.89 3.94 -12.34
C ASN A 79 4.39 4.23 -12.52
N ARG A 80 5.25 3.53 -11.77
CA ARG A 80 6.71 3.72 -11.77
C ARG A 80 7.41 2.47 -11.22
N PRO A 81 8.62 2.11 -11.68
CA PRO A 81 9.32 0.94 -11.17
C PRO A 81 9.44 0.92 -9.63
N PRO A 82 9.21 -0.22 -8.96
CA PRO A 82 8.78 -1.53 -9.50
C PRO A 82 7.25 -1.74 -9.55
N VAL A 83 6.46 -0.67 -9.45
CA VAL A 83 4.99 -0.69 -9.42
C VAL A 83 4.41 -0.45 -10.81
N LEU A 84 3.56 -1.36 -11.23
CA LEU A 84 2.70 -1.24 -12.40
C LEU A 84 1.27 -1.02 -11.93
N THR A 85 0.73 0.17 -12.19
CA THR A 85 -0.66 0.49 -11.87
C THR A 85 -1.51 0.23 -13.11
N PRO A 86 -2.59 -0.57 -13.03
CA PRO A 86 -3.47 -0.80 -14.17
C PRO A 86 -4.01 0.52 -14.71
N PHE A 87 -3.83 0.76 -16.01
CA PHE A 87 -4.49 1.85 -16.70
C PHE A 87 -5.98 1.54 -16.79
N ARG A 88 -6.82 2.55 -16.59
CA ARG A 88 -8.27 2.42 -16.67
C ARG A 88 -8.80 3.37 -17.72
#